data_AF-A0A7C6AXU5-F1
#
_entry.id   AF-A0A7C6AXU5-F1
#
_cell.length_a   1.000
_cell.length_b   1.000
_cell.length_c   1.000
_cell.angle_alpha   90.00
_cell.angle_beta   90.00
_cell.angle_gamma   90.00
#
_symmetry.space_group_name_H-M   'P 1'
#
loop_
_entity.id
_entity.type
_entity.pdbx_description
1 polymer ?
#
loop_
_entity_poly.entity_id
_entity_poly.type
_entity_poly.pdbx_seq_one_letter_code
_entity_poly.pdbx_strand_id
1 'polypeptide(L)'
;MSDHRDSREDAMRLLLSLIVASSCGLVLGNNVIWLETEKFADRGGWVNDSQFVDQMGSPFLLAIGLEGPVADASTTISVPSSGVYRVWVRNRDWLPEYSPGRFQVILGEQTVNHVFGASKKDGWIWEDGGTVKLTAGPLTVRLHDLTGHYSRCDAIVLAADQDFRPAEELGQLARQRETYGGVSREIKTLEPYDTVVVGGGLAGTFAAVASARMGCRTALIQDRPVLGGNSSSEILVEPQGDTTREPLDPGEGGIIEEVRGDVFGYSERLLRLVQNQPQLDLFLNTHATGVELASASEIKAVIALDVNTGERYRFPAKTFIDCTGDGVIGVWAGAEYRHGPEPRSMYNESRAPEQGEVNKGTMGGTL
;
A
#
# COMPACT_ATOMS: atom_id res chain seq x y z
N MET A 1 -50.20 23.60 62.45
CA MET A 1 -50.33 24.96 63.03
C MET A 1 -49.00 25.66 62.82
N SER A 2 -49.06 26.83 62.16
CA SER A 2 -48.11 27.97 62.18
C SER A 2 -46.65 27.66 62.53
N ASP A 3 -45.72 27.69 61.58
CA ASP A 3 -45.14 28.89 60.96
C ASP A 3 -44.36 29.80 61.93
N HIS A 4 -43.16 30.13 61.46
CA HIS A 4 -42.37 31.33 61.66
C HIS A 4 -41.14 31.36 62.59
N ARG A 5 -40.00 31.46 61.87
CA ARG A 5 -38.88 32.43 62.00
C ARG A 5 -37.70 32.03 62.89
N ASP A 6 -36.45 32.34 62.57
CA ASP A 6 -35.76 32.81 61.35
C ASP A 6 -34.26 32.84 61.72
N SER A 7 -33.42 32.80 60.69
CA SER A 7 -32.11 33.46 60.61
C SER A 7 -30.83 32.76 61.10
N ARG A 8 -29.87 32.74 60.15
CA ARG A 8 -28.39 32.69 60.23
C ARG A 8 -27.82 31.29 60.50
N GLU A 9 -26.85 30.78 59.74
CA GLU A 9 -25.79 31.43 58.97
C GLU A 9 -25.19 30.44 57.96
N ASP A 10 -24.86 30.96 56.78
CA ASP A 10 -24.24 30.27 55.65
C ASP A 10 -22.82 29.80 55.95
N ALA A 11 -22.56 28.51 55.75
CA ALA A 11 -21.22 27.97 55.59
C ALA A 11 -21.24 26.68 54.76
N MET A 12 -21.47 26.78 53.45
CA MET A 12 -21.25 25.66 52.54
C MET A 12 -20.18 26.01 51.51
N ARG A 13 -19.17 25.14 51.52
CA ARG A 13 -17.87 25.25 50.86
C ARG A 13 -17.98 25.47 49.35
N LEU A 14 -17.19 26.43 48.88
CA LEU A 14 -16.71 26.60 47.52
C LEU A 14 -16.27 25.26 46.90
N LEU A 15 -16.85 24.89 45.77
CA LEU A 15 -16.20 24.10 44.74
C LEU A 15 -16.29 24.89 43.43
N LEU A 16 -15.23 25.64 43.14
CA LEU A 16 -14.94 26.13 41.80
C LEU A 16 -14.32 24.97 41.01
N SER A 17 -15.04 24.48 40.01
CA SER A 17 -14.41 23.77 38.89
C SER A 17 -14.96 24.39 37.61
N LEU A 18 -14.04 25.03 36.88
CA LEU A 18 -14.26 25.79 35.66
C LEU A 18 -15.02 24.95 34.62
N ILE A 19 -16.12 25.51 34.13
CA ILE A 19 -16.62 25.20 32.79
C ILE A 19 -15.63 25.87 31.83
N VAL A 20 -14.71 25.08 31.28
CA VAL A 20 -13.97 25.51 30.08
C VAL A 20 -14.98 25.49 28.94
N ALA A 21 -15.58 26.65 28.69
CA ALA A 21 -16.16 26.96 27.40
C ALA A 21 -15.01 26.89 26.38
N SER A 22 -14.84 25.72 25.77
CA SER A 22 -13.93 25.57 24.64
C SER A 22 -14.52 26.42 23.53
N SER A 23 -13.91 27.58 23.34
CA SER A 23 -14.23 28.54 22.29
C SER A 23 -14.32 27.80 20.97
N CYS A 24 -15.51 27.93 20.37
CA CYS A 24 -15.84 27.61 19.00
C CYS A 24 -14.80 28.25 18.07
N GLY A 25 -13.72 27.53 17.78
CA GLY A 25 -13.08 27.66 16.49
C GLY A 25 -13.99 26.95 15.52
N LEU A 26 -14.77 27.70 14.74
CA LEU A 26 -15.28 27.18 13.47
C LEU A 26 -14.04 26.70 12.71
N VAL A 27 -13.78 25.40 12.73
CA VAL A 27 -13.12 24.77 11.59
C VAL A 27 -14.14 24.99 10.48
N LEU A 28 -13.87 25.94 9.58
CA LEU A 28 -14.50 25.95 8.27
C LEU A 28 -14.24 24.55 7.72
N GLY A 29 -15.26 23.69 7.81
CA GLY A 29 -15.14 22.31 7.39
C GLY A 29 -14.70 22.32 5.94
N ASN A 30 -13.49 21.86 5.66
CA ASN A 30 -13.10 21.56 4.30
C ASN A 30 -14.09 20.49 3.84
N ASN A 31 -15.11 20.89 3.08
CA ASN A 31 -16.09 20.02 2.44
C ASN A 31 -15.41 19.28 1.26
N VAL A 32 -14.34 18.57 1.59
CA VAL A 32 -13.51 17.75 0.73
C VAL A 32 -13.73 16.32 1.17
N ILE A 33 -14.32 15.52 0.30
CA ILE A 33 -14.47 14.08 0.48
C ILE A 33 -13.37 13.42 -0.32
N TRP A 34 -12.48 12.70 0.35
CA TRP A 34 -11.36 12.01 -0.26
C TRP A 34 -11.60 10.51 -0.24
N LEU A 35 -11.55 9.89 -1.41
CA LEU A 35 -11.82 8.47 -1.58
C LEU A 35 -10.60 7.81 -2.22
N GLU A 36 -9.93 6.98 -1.44
CA GLU A 36 -8.93 6.03 -1.96
C GLU A 36 -9.69 4.83 -2.52
N THR A 37 -9.46 4.51 -3.80
CA THR A 37 -10.30 3.55 -4.51
C THR A 37 -10.07 2.12 -4.05
N GLU A 38 -8.88 1.78 -3.57
CA GLU A 38 -8.58 0.47 -2.98
C GLU A 38 -9.47 0.17 -1.77
N LYS A 39 -10.02 1.20 -1.11
CA LYS A 39 -10.94 1.09 0.02
C LYS A 39 -12.42 0.95 -0.39
N PHE A 40 -12.70 0.78 -1.68
CA PHE A 40 -14.07 0.52 -2.13
C PHE A 40 -14.58 -0.80 -1.53
N ALA A 41 -15.81 -0.77 -1.02
CA ALA A 41 -16.41 -1.89 -0.30
C ALA A 41 -16.66 -3.10 -1.21
N ASP A 42 -17.01 -2.84 -2.47
CA ASP A 42 -17.10 -3.85 -3.52
C ASP A 42 -16.18 -3.42 -4.67
N ARG A 43 -15.25 -4.28 -5.06
CA ARG A 43 -14.32 -3.98 -6.16
C ARG A 43 -14.88 -4.44 -7.51
N GLY A 44 -16.02 -5.15 -7.55
CA GLY A 44 -16.56 -5.70 -8.78
C GLY A 44 -15.53 -6.58 -9.48
N GLY A 45 -15.19 -6.25 -10.73
CA GLY A 45 -14.09 -6.91 -11.45
C GLY A 45 -12.78 -6.11 -11.48
N TRP A 46 -12.66 -5.09 -10.64
CA TRP A 46 -11.41 -4.36 -10.41
C TRP A 46 -10.56 -5.09 -9.37
N VAL A 47 -9.24 -4.99 -9.49
CA VAL A 47 -8.28 -5.50 -8.52
C VAL A 47 -7.52 -4.36 -7.88
N ASN A 48 -7.08 -4.55 -6.64
CA ASN A 48 -6.19 -3.63 -5.96
C ASN A 48 -4.74 -3.92 -6.36
N ASP A 49 -4.04 -2.93 -6.89
CA ASP A 49 -2.65 -3.07 -7.29
C ASP A 49 -1.74 -2.09 -6.53
N SER A 50 -0.69 -2.63 -5.90
CA SER A 50 0.32 -1.91 -5.13
C SER A 50 1.58 -1.55 -5.93
N GLN A 51 1.68 -1.90 -7.22
CA GLN A 51 2.92 -1.75 -8.01
C GLN A 51 3.50 -0.33 -8.00
N PHE A 52 2.65 0.69 -7.87
CA PHE A 52 3.06 2.09 -7.91
C PHE A 52 3.07 2.77 -6.53
N VAL A 53 2.96 2.03 -5.43
CA VAL A 53 2.95 2.60 -4.07
C VAL A 53 4.19 3.46 -3.81
N ASP A 54 5.36 3.05 -4.28
CA ASP A 54 6.60 3.83 -4.07
C ASP A 54 6.64 5.13 -4.89
N GLN A 55 5.86 5.22 -5.97
CA GLN A 55 5.75 6.42 -6.81
C GLN A 55 4.59 7.32 -6.40
N MET A 56 3.52 6.73 -5.88
CA MET A 56 2.27 7.43 -5.61
C MET A 56 2.02 7.67 -4.14
N GLY A 57 2.54 6.83 -3.25
CA GLY A 57 2.20 6.76 -1.84
C GLY A 57 0.89 6.02 -1.54
N SER A 58 0.29 5.34 -2.52
CA SER A 58 -0.94 4.54 -2.37
C SER A 58 -1.02 3.46 -3.46
N PRO A 59 -1.83 2.42 -3.21
CA PRO A 59 -2.35 1.51 -4.23
C PRO A 59 -3.41 2.20 -5.10
N PHE A 60 -3.95 1.44 -6.07
CA PHE A 60 -5.00 1.93 -6.96
C PHE A 60 -5.87 0.76 -7.43
N LEU A 61 -7.09 1.05 -7.90
CA LEU A 61 -7.91 0.04 -8.58
C LEU A 61 -7.57 -0.07 -10.05
N LEU A 62 -7.44 -1.31 -10.51
CA LEU A 62 -7.12 -1.71 -11.88
C LEU A 62 -8.22 -2.62 -12.45
N ALA A 63 -8.82 -2.24 -13.58
CA ALA A 63 -9.80 -3.07 -14.27
C ALA A 63 -9.12 -4.09 -15.17
N ILE A 64 -9.24 -5.39 -14.87
CA ILE A 64 -8.63 -6.47 -15.68
C ILE A 64 -9.73 -7.27 -16.39
N GLY A 65 -10.19 -6.73 -17.51
CA GLY A 65 -11.16 -7.35 -18.39
C GLY A 65 -10.48 -8.05 -19.56
N LEU A 66 -10.29 -9.37 -19.46
CA LEU A 66 -9.71 -10.18 -20.54
C LEU A 66 -10.54 -10.11 -21.83
N GLU A 67 -11.86 -9.96 -21.71
CA GLU A 67 -12.81 -10.04 -22.82
C GLU A 67 -13.71 -8.79 -22.97
N GLY A 68 -13.43 -7.72 -22.21
CA GLY A 68 -14.22 -6.49 -22.25
C GLY A 68 -14.43 -5.88 -20.86
N PRO A 69 -15.32 -4.87 -20.75
CA PRO A 69 -15.54 -4.13 -19.51
C PRO A 69 -15.84 -5.01 -18.30
N VAL A 70 -15.26 -4.68 -17.15
CA VAL A 70 -15.49 -5.39 -15.89
C VAL A 70 -16.68 -4.84 -15.12
N ALA A 71 -17.20 -5.62 -14.16
CA ALA A 71 -18.23 -5.15 -13.24
C ALA A 71 -17.75 -3.94 -12.41
N ASP A 72 -18.65 -2.98 -12.16
CA ASP A 72 -18.36 -1.75 -11.43
C ASP A 72 -17.76 -2.02 -10.05
N ALA A 73 -16.73 -1.26 -9.68
CA ALA A 73 -16.34 -1.11 -8.28
C ALA A 73 -17.27 -0.08 -7.63
N SER A 74 -17.68 -0.28 -6.37
CA SER A 74 -18.57 0.62 -5.66
C SER A 74 -18.27 0.78 -4.17
N THR A 75 -18.65 1.93 -3.64
CA THR A 75 -18.67 2.20 -2.20
C THR A 75 -19.79 3.19 -1.86
N THR A 76 -20.14 3.30 -0.57
CA THR A 76 -21.10 4.28 -0.07
C THR A 76 -20.41 5.24 0.89
N ILE A 77 -20.60 6.53 0.64
CA ILE A 77 -20.02 7.62 1.44
C ILE A 77 -21.14 8.49 2.01
N SER A 78 -20.81 9.39 2.92
CA SER A 78 -21.74 10.41 3.41
C SER A 78 -21.33 11.79 2.88
N VAL A 79 -22.24 12.45 2.17
CA VAL A 79 -22.07 13.84 1.73
C VAL A 79 -22.47 14.76 2.89
N PRO A 80 -21.56 15.63 3.38
CA PRO A 80 -21.78 16.41 4.60
C PRO A 80 -22.82 17.53 4.41
N SER A 81 -22.91 18.12 3.21
CA SER A 81 -23.87 19.18 2.90
C SER A 81 -24.29 19.16 1.43
N SER A 82 -25.57 19.45 1.16
CA SER A 82 -26.06 19.60 -0.21
C SER A 82 -25.38 20.79 -0.89
N GLY A 83 -24.97 20.63 -2.15
CA GLY A 83 -24.25 21.67 -2.86
C GLY A 83 -23.68 21.24 -4.20
N VAL A 84 -22.93 22.15 -4.83
CA VAL A 84 -22.15 21.85 -6.03
C VAL A 84 -20.76 21.40 -5.60
N TYR A 85 -20.33 20.24 -6.07
CA TYR A 85 -19.01 19.68 -5.80
C TYR A 85 -18.24 19.56 -7.11
N ARG A 86 -16.98 19.97 -7.11
CA ARG A 86 -16.03 19.65 -8.17
C ARG A 86 -15.50 18.24 -7.97
N VAL A 87 -15.41 17.48 -9.05
CA VAL A 87 -14.92 16.11 -9.07
C VAL A 87 -13.50 16.12 -9.59
N TRP A 88 -12.55 15.64 -8.80
CA TRP A 88 -11.18 15.36 -9.22
C TRP A 88 -10.95 13.85 -9.19
N VAL A 89 -10.30 13.31 -10.21
CA VAL A 89 -9.94 11.89 -10.24
C VAL A 89 -8.46 11.76 -10.56
N ARG A 90 -7.72 11.11 -9.67
CA ARG A 90 -6.32 10.75 -9.93
C ARG A 90 -6.28 9.44 -10.68
N ASN A 91 -5.69 9.46 -11.86
CA ASN A 91 -5.64 8.29 -12.73
C ASN A 91 -4.40 8.33 -13.63
N ARG A 92 -4.23 7.27 -14.42
CA ARG A 92 -3.16 7.17 -15.41
C ARG A 92 -3.69 6.63 -16.73
N ASP A 93 -3.51 7.40 -17.79
CA ASP A 93 -3.60 6.92 -19.16
C ASP A 93 -2.33 6.12 -19.47
N TRP A 94 -2.43 4.80 -19.35
CA TRP A 94 -1.25 3.93 -19.35
C TRP A 94 -0.62 3.69 -20.73
N LEU A 95 -1.35 4.03 -21.78
CA LEU A 95 -0.86 4.04 -23.14
C LEU A 95 -1.49 5.24 -23.87
N PRO A 96 -0.95 6.45 -23.64
CA PRO A 96 -1.55 7.71 -24.10
C PRO A 96 -1.92 7.73 -25.57
N GLU A 97 -1.17 7.05 -26.44
CA GLU A 97 -1.50 6.98 -27.87
C GLU A 97 -2.93 6.47 -28.11
N TYR A 98 -3.35 5.43 -27.38
CA TYR A 98 -4.63 4.74 -27.62
C TYR A 98 -5.68 4.99 -26.54
N SER A 99 -5.27 5.36 -25.33
CA SER A 99 -6.14 5.45 -24.14
C SER A 99 -7.02 4.22 -23.96
N PRO A 100 -6.42 3.03 -23.80
CA PRO A 100 -7.16 1.78 -23.68
C PRO A 100 -7.87 1.64 -22.33
N GLY A 101 -7.41 2.26 -21.24
CA GLY A 101 -7.98 2.12 -19.89
C GLY A 101 -8.98 3.22 -19.51
N ARG A 102 -10.08 3.34 -20.25
CA ARG A 102 -11.09 4.41 -20.04
C ARG A 102 -12.18 3.98 -19.07
N PHE A 103 -12.62 4.92 -18.24
CA PHE A 103 -13.67 4.68 -17.27
C PHE A 103 -14.46 5.96 -16.97
N GLN A 104 -15.60 5.79 -16.30
CA GLN A 104 -16.42 6.89 -15.77
C GLN A 104 -16.61 6.76 -14.27
N VAL A 105 -16.83 7.90 -13.61
CA VAL A 105 -17.29 7.94 -12.22
C VAL A 105 -18.80 8.16 -12.22
N ILE A 106 -19.51 7.37 -11.42
CA ILE A 106 -20.96 7.53 -11.22
C ILE A 106 -21.22 7.88 -9.76
N LEU A 107 -21.97 8.96 -9.52
CA LEU A 107 -22.31 9.51 -8.21
C LEU A 107 -23.82 9.41 -8.02
N GLY A 108 -24.26 8.35 -7.34
CA GLY A 108 -25.67 7.96 -7.22
C GLY A 108 -26.21 7.55 -8.58
N GLU A 109 -27.16 8.33 -9.09
CA GLU A 109 -27.74 8.18 -10.44
C GLU A 109 -27.06 9.07 -11.49
N GLN A 110 -26.15 9.97 -11.07
CA GLN A 110 -25.50 10.92 -11.98
C GLN A 110 -24.16 10.34 -12.48
N THR A 111 -24.06 10.08 -13.78
CA THR A 111 -22.76 9.79 -14.43
C THR A 111 -22.01 11.10 -14.67
N VAL A 112 -20.75 11.15 -14.25
CA VAL A 112 -19.86 12.27 -14.58
C VAL A 112 -19.58 12.24 -16.07
N ASN A 113 -19.86 13.35 -16.77
CA ASN A 113 -19.75 13.43 -18.23
C ASN A 113 -18.33 13.20 -18.75
N HIS A 114 -17.31 13.57 -17.97
CA HIS A 114 -15.91 13.37 -18.32
C HIS A 114 -15.56 11.88 -18.32
N VAL A 115 -14.85 11.43 -19.37
CA VAL A 115 -14.28 10.09 -19.45
C VAL A 115 -12.82 10.16 -19.00
N PHE A 116 -12.49 9.45 -17.93
CA PHE A 116 -11.17 9.43 -17.32
C PHE A 116 -10.27 8.37 -17.98
N GLY A 117 -8.95 8.51 -17.80
CA GLY A 117 -7.97 7.58 -18.37
C GLY A 117 -7.76 7.79 -19.88
N ALA A 118 -8.15 8.96 -20.40
CA ALA A 118 -8.00 9.36 -21.80
C ALA A 118 -7.31 10.73 -21.96
N SER A 119 -6.51 11.12 -20.96
CA SER A 119 -5.92 12.46 -20.87
C SER A 119 -4.84 12.73 -21.92
N LYS A 120 -4.29 11.68 -22.56
CA LYS A 120 -3.14 11.75 -23.46
C LYS A 120 -1.85 12.30 -22.82
N LYS A 121 -1.80 12.35 -21.48
CA LYS A 121 -0.64 12.79 -20.71
C LYS A 121 0.08 11.59 -20.11
N ASP A 122 1.39 11.70 -19.95
CA ASP A 122 2.19 10.70 -19.28
C ASP A 122 2.09 10.83 -17.75
N GLY A 123 2.28 9.71 -17.06
CA GLY A 123 2.28 9.63 -15.61
C GLY A 123 0.90 9.63 -14.95
N TRP A 124 0.90 9.72 -13.62
CA TRP A 124 -0.28 9.86 -12.79
C TRP A 124 -0.65 11.32 -12.66
N ILE A 125 -1.90 11.67 -12.94
CA ILE A 125 -2.37 13.06 -12.95
C ILE A 125 -3.72 13.19 -12.26
N TRP A 126 -4.06 14.40 -11.83
CA TRP A 126 -5.44 14.77 -11.52
C TRP A 126 -6.17 15.25 -12.78
N GLU A 127 -7.31 14.63 -13.09
CA GLU A 127 -8.26 15.12 -14.10
C GLU A 127 -9.43 15.84 -13.43
N ASP A 128 -9.82 16.99 -13.98
CA ASP A 128 -11.04 17.73 -13.57
C ASP A 128 -12.25 17.12 -14.28
N GLY A 129 -13.10 16.43 -13.51
CA GLY A 129 -14.35 15.84 -13.99
C GLY A 129 -15.50 16.84 -14.14
N GLY A 130 -15.26 18.12 -13.83
CA GLY A 130 -16.29 19.15 -13.77
C GLY A 130 -17.04 19.14 -12.45
N THR A 131 -18.27 19.65 -12.47
CA THR A 131 -19.06 19.85 -11.25
C THR A 131 -20.36 19.05 -11.26
N VAL A 132 -20.75 18.55 -10.09
CA VAL A 132 -21.98 17.80 -9.87
C VAL A 132 -22.79 18.40 -8.73
N LYS A 133 -24.11 18.24 -8.76
CA LYS A 133 -24.99 18.64 -7.64
C LYS A 133 -25.26 17.43 -6.76
N LEU A 134 -24.82 17.50 -5.51
CA LEU A 134 -24.99 16.44 -4.51
C LEU A 134 -25.96 16.88 -3.42
N THR A 135 -26.68 15.91 -2.87
CA THR A 135 -27.56 16.07 -1.70
C THR A 135 -26.84 15.52 -0.48
N ALA A 136 -27.00 16.19 0.68
CA ALA A 136 -26.48 15.68 1.95
C ALA A 136 -27.05 14.29 2.27
N GLY A 137 -26.22 13.43 2.87
CA GLY A 137 -26.59 12.06 3.22
C GLY A 137 -25.84 11.00 2.39
N PRO A 138 -26.33 9.76 2.38
CA PRO A 138 -25.63 8.64 1.73
C PRO A 138 -25.56 8.84 0.21
N LEU A 139 -24.39 8.57 -0.36
CA LEU A 139 -24.13 8.60 -1.79
C LEU A 139 -23.34 7.35 -2.19
N THR A 140 -23.87 6.59 -3.14
CA THR A 140 -23.12 5.51 -3.79
C THR A 140 -22.18 6.09 -4.83
N VAL A 141 -20.90 5.74 -4.76
CA VAL A 141 -19.87 6.10 -5.74
C VAL A 141 -19.47 4.85 -6.48
N ARG A 142 -19.40 4.90 -7.81
CA ARG A 142 -19.00 3.77 -8.65
C ARG A 142 -17.93 4.15 -9.65
N LEU A 143 -17.03 3.21 -9.91
CA LEU A 143 -16.15 3.21 -11.07
C LEU A 143 -16.75 2.29 -12.12
N HIS A 144 -17.09 2.88 -13.26
CA HIS A 144 -17.63 2.15 -14.40
C HIS A 144 -16.55 2.03 -15.47
N ASP A 145 -16.05 0.82 -15.66
CA ASP A 145 -15.08 0.52 -16.70
C ASP A 145 -15.73 0.55 -18.09
N LEU A 146 -15.08 1.16 -19.07
CA LEU A 146 -15.62 1.26 -20.43
C LEU A 146 -14.94 0.31 -21.43
N THR A 147 -13.84 -0.33 -21.05
CA THR A 147 -13.00 -1.03 -22.02
C THR A 147 -12.56 -2.44 -21.63
N GLY A 148 -12.36 -2.72 -20.34
CA GLY A 148 -11.72 -3.95 -19.86
C GLY A 148 -10.20 -3.89 -19.88
N HIS A 149 -9.60 -2.84 -20.43
CA HIS A 149 -8.17 -2.84 -20.73
C HIS A 149 -7.39 -1.97 -19.75
N TYR A 150 -7.32 -2.43 -18.50
CA TYR A 150 -6.43 -1.88 -17.47
C TYR A 150 -6.73 -0.42 -17.12
N SER A 151 -8.02 -0.05 -17.04
CA SER A 151 -8.43 1.24 -16.46
C SER A 151 -7.84 1.40 -15.05
N ARG A 152 -7.27 2.56 -14.74
CA ARG A 152 -6.52 2.80 -13.48
C ARG A 152 -7.09 3.99 -12.75
N CYS A 153 -7.59 3.80 -11.55
CA CYS A 153 -8.07 4.89 -10.72
C CYS A 153 -7.40 4.80 -9.35
N ASP A 154 -6.74 5.87 -8.92
CA ASP A 154 -6.08 5.96 -7.62
C ASP A 154 -7.06 6.53 -6.58
N ALA A 155 -7.48 7.78 -6.79
CA ALA A 155 -8.33 8.48 -5.85
C ALA A 155 -9.41 9.31 -6.54
N ILE A 156 -10.54 9.52 -5.84
CA ILE A 156 -11.61 10.45 -6.22
C ILE A 156 -11.73 11.49 -5.11
N VAL A 157 -11.74 12.78 -5.49
CA VAL A 157 -11.95 13.88 -4.55
C VAL A 157 -13.18 14.68 -4.96
N LEU A 158 -14.12 14.84 -4.03
CA LEU A 158 -15.29 15.70 -4.18
C LEU A 158 -15.09 16.95 -3.32
N ALA A 159 -14.90 18.11 -3.94
CA ALA A 159 -14.63 19.36 -3.24
C ALA A 159 -15.77 20.37 -3.44
N ALA A 160 -16.39 20.84 -2.36
CA ALA A 160 -17.40 21.91 -2.46
C ALA A 160 -16.76 23.27 -2.78
N ASP A 161 -15.55 23.51 -2.29
CA ASP A 161 -14.74 24.65 -2.70
C ASP A 161 -14.29 24.48 -4.15
N GLN A 162 -14.74 25.41 -5.01
CA GLN A 162 -14.46 25.37 -6.45
C GLN A 162 -13.02 25.77 -6.80
N ASP A 163 -12.31 26.40 -5.87
CA ASP A 163 -10.91 26.78 -6.02
C ASP A 163 -9.95 25.72 -5.47
N PHE A 164 -10.45 24.72 -4.75
CA PHE A 164 -9.65 23.60 -4.28
C PHE A 164 -8.99 22.87 -5.46
N ARG A 165 -7.69 22.59 -5.32
CA ARG A 165 -6.92 21.74 -6.21
C ARG A 165 -6.18 20.68 -5.37
N PRO A 166 -6.35 19.38 -5.68
CA PRO A 166 -5.51 18.37 -5.07
C PRO A 166 -4.04 18.55 -5.52
N ALA A 167 -3.10 18.19 -4.65
CA ALA A 167 -1.69 18.38 -4.89
C ALA A 167 -1.15 17.35 -5.89
N GLU A 168 -0.30 17.81 -6.81
CA GLU A 168 0.49 16.95 -7.71
C GLU A 168 1.85 16.58 -7.11
N GLU A 169 2.43 17.47 -6.28
CA GLU A 169 3.70 17.22 -5.61
C GLU A 169 3.53 16.15 -4.52
N LEU A 170 4.38 15.11 -4.54
CA LEU A 170 4.19 13.89 -3.73
C LEU A 170 4.18 14.16 -2.22
N GLY A 171 5.05 15.05 -1.73
CA GLY A 171 5.08 15.42 -0.31
C GLY A 171 3.80 16.12 0.14
N GLN A 172 3.25 17.01 -0.68
CA GLN A 172 1.96 17.67 -0.42
C GLN A 172 0.78 16.70 -0.59
N LEU A 173 0.80 15.82 -1.58
CA LEU A 173 -0.21 14.78 -1.78
C LEU A 173 -0.28 13.83 -0.58
N ALA A 174 0.87 13.37 -0.08
CA ALA A 174 0.93 12.54 1.12
C ALA A 174 0.29 13.23 2.34
N ARG A 175 0.58 14.53 2.53
CA ARG A 175 -0.07 15.33 3.60
C ARG A 175 -1.58 15.46 3.39
N GLN A 176 -2.05 15.61 2.16
CA GLN A 176 -3.49 15.66 1.87
C GLN A 176 -4.16 14.32 2.16
N ARG A 177 -3.55 13.19 1.83
CA ARG A 177 -4.07 11.86 2.19
C ARG A 177 -4.17 11.68 3.69
N GLU A 178 -3.15 12.05 4.45
CA GLU A 178 -3.21 12.04 5.91
C GLU A 178 -4.31 12.99 6.43
N THR A 179 -4.43 14.18 5.84
CA THR A 179 -5.41 15.19 6.25
C THR A 179 -6.85 14.70 6.03
N TYR A 180 -7.14 14.07 4.89
CA TYR A 180 -8.48 13.68 4.50
C TYR A 180 -8.81 12.20 4.74
N GLY A 181 -7.93 11.45 5.39
CA GLY A 181 -8.19 10.06 5.82
C GLY A 181 -7.90 9.00 4.75
N GLY A 182 -7.16 9.36 3.70
CA GLY A 182 -6.67 8.40 2.70
C GLY A 182 -5.68 7.40 3.29
N VAL A 183 -4.80 7.84 4.20
CA VAL A 183 -3.93 6.95 5.00
C VAL A 183 -4.04 7.29 6.47
N SER A 184 -3.77 6.32 7.34
CA SER A 184 -3.76 6.55 8.79
C SER A 184 -2.72 7.60 9.17
N ARG A 185 -3.11 8.56 10.02
CA ARG A 185 -2.16 9.48 10.66
C ARG A 185 -1.35 8.79 11.76
N GLU A 186 -1.96 7.80 12.41
CA GLU A 186 -1.30 7.01 13.43
C GLU A 186 -0.47 5.90 12.77
N ILE A 187 0.78 5.78 13.20
CA ILE A 187 1.65 4.66 12.86
C ILE A 187 1.65 3.70 14.05
N LYS A 188 0.99 2.55 13.88
CA LYS A 188 0.92 1.51 14.90
C LYS A 188 2.29 0.88 15.09
N THR A 189 2.88 1.10 16.26
CA THR A 189 4.15 0.47 16.60
C THR A 189 3.90 -0.92 17.14
N LEU A 190 4.47 -1.93 16.49
CA LEU A 190 4.43 -3.30 16.97
C LEU A 190 5.50 -3.53 18.02
N GLU A 191 5.30 -4.58 18.84
CA GLU A 191 6.33 -5.05 19.74
C GLU A 191 7.60 -5.44 18.98
N PRO A 192 8.81 -5.21 19.53
CA PRO A 192 10.05 -5.54 18.84
C PRO A 192 10.15 -7.02 18.47
N TYR A 193 10.59 -7.25 17.24
CA TYR A 193 10.98 -8.57 16.73
C TYR A 193 12.47 -8.79 16.90
N ASP A 194 12.91 -10.04 16.88
CA ASP A 194 14.34 -10.34 16.71
C ASP A 194 14.72 -10.15 15.24
N THR A 195 13.89 -10.65 14.33
CA THR A 195 14.09 -10.57 12.87
C THR A 195 12.86 -10.02 12.16
N VAL A 196 13.04 -9.06 11.27
CA VAL A 196 12.03 -8.65 10.27
C VAL A 196 12.54 -9.05 8.89
N VAL A 197 11.73 -9.81 8.16
CA VAL A 197 11.98 -10.17 6.77
C VAL A 197 10.99 -9.43 5.88
N VAL A 198 11.47 -8.74 4.85
CA VAL A 198 10.62 -8.00 3.91
C VAL A 198 10.69 -8.65 2.53
N GLY A 199 9.55 -9.12 2.03
CA GLY A 199 9.42 -9.84 0.77
C GLY A 199 9.14 -11.33 0.98
N GLY A 200 7.93 -11.75 0.64
CA GLY A 200 7.39 -13.10 0.71
C GLY A 200 7.67 -13.97 -0.52
N GLY A 201 8.73 -13.66 -1.29
CA GLY A 201 9.28 -14.58 -2.29
C GLY A 201 9.85 -15.85 -1.65
N LEU A 202 10.42 -16.76 -2.46
CA LEU A 202 11.07 -17.97 -1.94
C LEU A 202 12.17 -17.65 -0.92
N ALA A 203 13.07 -16.73 -1.27
CA ALA A 203 14.18 -16.33 -0.40
C ALA A 203 13.71 -15.82 0.96
N GLY A 204 12.80 -14.84 0.98
CA GLY A 204 12.31 -14.27 2.24
C GLY A 204 11.40 -15.22 3.02
N THR A 205 10.58 -16.02 2.35
CA THR A 205 9.76 -17.05 3.03
C THR A 205 10.65 -18.06 3.75
N PHE A 206 11.68 -18.59 3.07
CA PHE A 206 12.58 -19.56 3.69
C PHE A 206 13.49 -18.93 4.75
N ALA A 207 13.95 -17.69 4.56
CA ALA A 207 14.69 -16.95 5.59
C ALA A 207 13.85 -16.74 6.86
N ALA A 208 12.57 -16.39 6.71
CA ALA A 208 11.67 -16.19 7.84
C ALA A 208 11.38 -17.51 8.59
N VAL A 209 11.15 -18.60 7.86
CA VAL A 209 10.96 -19.94 8.45
C VAL A 209 12.24 -20.39 9.18
N ALA A 210 13.42 -20.20 8.58
CA ALA A 210 14.69 -20.53 9.20
C ALA A 210 14.90 -19.73 10.51
N SER A 211 14.68 -18.41 10.47
CA SER A 211 14.77 -17.53 11.64
C SER A 211 13.86 -17.98 12.77
N ALA A 212 12.59 -18.27 12.47
CA ALA A 212 11.62 -18.75 13.45
C ALA A 212 12.02 -20.11 14.05
N ARG A 213 12.53 -21.05 13.23
CA ARG A 213 13.01 -22.36 13.71
C ARG A 213 14.26 -22.27 14.59
N MET A 214 15.04 -21.20 14.46
CA MET A 214 16.18 -20.92 15.34
C MET A 214 15.79 -20.28 16.68
N GLY A 215 14.50 -20.04 16.92
CA GLY A 215 14.04 -19.47 18.19
C GLY A 215 13.87 -17.94 18.19
N CYS A 216 14.00 -17.29 17.03
CA CYS A 216 13.80 -15.85 16.88
C CYS A 216 12.32 -15.51 16.67
N ARG A 217 11.82 -14.52 17.42
CA ARG A 217 10.52 -13.90 17.10
C ARG A 217 10.65 -13.16 15.77
N THR A 218 9.95 -13.62 14.75
CA THR A 218 10.14 -13.19 13.36
C THR A 218 8.87 -12.60 12.78
N ALA A 219 8.98 -11.50 12.03
CA ALA A 219 7.91 -10.98 11.19
C ALA A 219 8.27 -11.19 9.71
N LEU A 220 7.34 -11.71 8.91
CA LEU A 220 7.42 -11.74 7.44
C LEU A 220 6.42 -10.74 6.86
N ILE A 221 6.93 -9.71 6.20
CA ILE A 221 6.14 -8.64 5.55
C ILE A 221 6.06 -8.94 4.06
N GLN A 222 4.85 -9.05 3.52
CA GLN A 222 4.60 -9.30 2.10
C GLN A 222 3.53 -8.34 1.58
N ASP A 223 3.83 -7.66 0.47
CA ASP A 223 3.00 -6.61 -0.14
C ASP A 223 1.74 -7.14 -0.84
N ARG A 224 1.74 -8.44 -1.20
CA ARG A 224 0.65 -9.15 -1.88
C ARG A 224 -0.12 -10.09 -0.93
N PRO A 225 -1.30 -10.60 -1.32
CA PRO A 225 -2.04 -11.59 -0.53
C PRO A 225 -1.46 -13.02 -0.61
N VAL A 226 -0.42 -13.24 -1.41
CA VAL A 226 0.17 -14.56 -1.66
C VAL A 226 1.68 -14.57 -1.42
N LEU A 227 2.21 -15.75 -1.11
CA LEU A 227 3.64 -16.03 -0.99
C LEU A 227 4.17 -16.73 -2.25
N GLY A 228 5.48 -16.66 -2.47
CA GLY A 228 6.20 -17.38 -3.52
C GLY A 228 6.85 -16.50 -4.58
N GLY A 229 6.55 -15.19 -4.60
CA GLY A 229 7.10 -14.28 -5.61
C GLY A 229 6.75 -14.74 -7.01
N ASN A 230 7.75 -14.92 -7.89
CA ASN A 230 7.53 -15.45 -9.23
C ASN A 230 6.96 -16.88 -9.24
N SER A 231 7.15 -17.65 -8.16
CA SER A 231 6.56 -18.99 -8.01
C SER A 231 5.19 -18.98 -7.34
N SER A 232 4.61 -17.81 -7.13
CA SER A 232 3.26 -17.69 -6.58
C SER A 232 2.19 -18.05 -7.60
N SER A 233 0.96 -18.19 -7.11
CA SER A 233 -0.25 -18.35 -7.94
C SER A 233 -0.50 -17.19 -8.92
N GLU A 234 0.17 -16.05 -8.77
CA GLU A 234 0.02 -14.89 -9.66
C GLU A 234 0.87 -15.02 -10.94
N ILE A 235 2.03 -15.68 -10.88
CA ILE A 235 3.00 -15.72 -11.99
C ILE A 235 3.34 -17.15 -12.45
N LEU A 236 3.33 -18.13 -11.54
CA LEU A 236 3.51 -19.56 -11.82
C LEU A 236 4.85 -19.96 -12.45
N VAL A 237 5.94 -19.24 -12.16
CA VAL A 237 7.30 -19.69 -12.51
C VAL A 237 7.71 -20.82 -11.58
N GLU A 238 7.91 -22.01 -12.14
CA GLU A 238 8.38 -23.15 -11.37
C GLU A 238 9.77 -22.88 -10.76
N PRO A 239 9.98 -23.11 -9.45
CA PRO A 239 11.30 -23.02 -8.85
C PRO A 239 12.26 -24.02 -9.51
N GLN A 240 13.32 -23.50 -10.11
CA GLN A 240 14.41 -24.30 -10.68
C GLN A 240 15.69 -24.03 -9.87
N GLY A 241 16.40 -25.10 -9.49
CA GLY A 241 17.75 -25.03 -8.89
C GLY A 241 18.84 -25.43 -9.90
N ASP A 242 20.11 -25.55 -9.48
CA ASP A 242 21.12 -26.17 -10.32
C ASP A 242 20.86 -27.68 -10.39
N THR A 243 20.01 -28.07 -11.34
CA THR A 243 19.72 -29.46 -11.67
C THR A 243 20.74 -30.03 -12.66
N THR A 244 21.77 -29.26 -13.04
CA THR A 244 22.67 -29.60 -14.14
C THR A 244 23.89 -30.41 -13.70
N ARG A 245 24.06 -30.65 -12.39
CA ARG A 245 25.22 -31.32 -11.81
C ARG A 245 24.79 -32.40 -10.82
N GLU A 246 25.31 -33.60 -11.04
CA GLU A 246 25.20 -34.73 -10.11
C GLU A 246 26.59 -35.01 -9.47
N PRO A 247 26.66 -35.24 -8.14
CA PRO A 247 25.54 -35.19 -7.20
C PRO A 247 25.05 -33.75 -6.99
N LEU A 248 23.73 -33.60 -6.86
CA LEU A 248 23.12 -32.35 -6.40
C LEU A 248 23.83 -31.88 -5.12
N ASP A 249 24.20 -30.61 -5.06
CA ASP A 249 24.81 -30.04 -3.85
C ASP A 249 23.76 -30.08 -2.72
N PRO A 250 24.00 -30.81 -1.60
CA PRO A 250 23.09 -30.82 -0.47
C PRO A 250 22.83 -29.42 0.12
N GLY A 251 23.72 -28.45 -0.15
CA GLY A 251 23.57 -27.04 0.19
C GLY A 251 22.52 -26.28 -0.62
N GLU A 252 22.08 -26.80 -1.77
CA GLU A 252 20.99 -26.22 -2.57
C GLU A 252 19.58 -26.71 -2.12
N GLY A 253 19.53 -27.71 -1.24
CA GLY A 253 18.29 -28.19 -0.64
C GLY A 253 17.88 -27.40 0.61
N GLY A 254 17.13 -28.06 1.51
CA GLY A 254 16.72 -27.48 2.80
C GLY A 254 15.22 -27.25 2.87
N ILE A 255 14.79 -26.07 3.35
CA ILE A 255 13.36 -25.76 3.57
C ILE A 255 12.55 -25.89 2.27
N ILE A 256 13.16 -25.62 1.12
CA ILE A 256 12.52 -25.76 -0.20
C ILE A 256 12.05 -27.21 -0.46
N GLU A 257 12.73 -28.23 0.07
CA GLU A 257 12.35 -29.64 -0.09
C GLU A 257 11.03 -29.98 0.59
N GLU A 258 10.66 -29.24 1.64
CA GLU A 258 9.40 -29.44 2.38
C GLU A 258 8.18 -28.98 1.58
N VAL A 259 8.38 -28.15 0.56
CA VAL A 259 7.33 -27.55 -0.27
C VAL A 259 7.48 -27.87 -1.76
N ARG A 260 8.51 -28.65 -2.14
CA ARG A 260 8.77 -29.10 -3.51
C ARG A 260 7.53 -29.77 -4.10
N GLY A 261 7.29 -29.51 -5.37
CA GLY A 261 6.17 -30.04 -6.12
C GLY A 261 5.68 -29.03 -7.16
N ASP A 262 4.59 -29.39 -7.82
CA ASP A 262 3.94 -28.59 -8.86
C ASP A 262 3.75 -27.12 -8.45
N VAL A 263 4.08 -26.18 -9.33
CA VAL A 263 3.88 -24.76 -9.10
C VAL A 263 2.41 -24.42 -8.84
N PHE A 264 1.47 -25.22 -9.36
CA PHE A 264 0.07 -25.15 -8.95
C PHE A 264 -0.07 -25.54 -7.47
N GLY A 265 -0.62 -24.62 -6.67
CA GLY A 265 -0.76 -24.81 -5.23
C GLY A 265 0.49 -24.48 -4.41
N TYR A 266 1.54 -23.91 -5.04
CA TYR A 266 2.81 -23.63 -4.35
C TYR A 266 2.65 -22.55 -3.27
N SER A 267 1.90 -21.49 -3.55
CA SER A 267 1.57 -20.44 -2.57
C SER A 267 0.87 -20.99 -1.33
N GLU A 268 -0.05 -21.93 -1.49
CA GLU A 268 -0.78 -22.58 -0.40
C GLU A 268 0.13 -23.46 0.43
N ARG A 269 1.09 -24.15 -0.20
CA ARG A 269 2.10 -24.94 0.54
C ARG A 269 3.02 -24.03 1.35
N LEU A 270 3.49 -22.93 0.77
CA LEU A 270 4.27 -21.91 1.49
C LEU A 270 3.49 -21.30 2.65
N LEU A 271 2.22 -20.96 2.43
CA LEU A 271 1.35 -20.42 3.48
C LEU A 271 1.20 -21.40 4.65
N ARG A 272 0.95 -22.68 4.37
CA ARG A 272 0.89 -23.73 5.41
C ARG A 272 2.22 -23.88 6.15
N LEU A 273 3.35 -23.85 5.42
CA LEU A 273 4.67 -23.92 6.03
C LEU A 273 4.89 -22.76 7.02
N VAL A 274 4.59 -21.52 6.61
CA VAL A 274 4.72 -20.31 7.43
C VAL A 274 3.78 -20.35 8.64
N GLN A 275 2.50 -20.67 8.44
CA GLN A 275 1.51 -20.72 9.52
C GLN A 275 1.82 -21.80 10.58
N ASN A 276 2.58 -22.82 10.22
CA ASN A 276 3.04 -23.85 11.15
C ASN A 276 4.27 -23.44 11.98
N GLN A 277 4.77 -22.20 11.85
CA GLN A 277 5.88 -21.70 12.65
C GLN A 277 5.36 -20.83 13.81
N PRO A 278 5.43 -21.28 15.08
CA PRO A 278 4.82 -20.58 16.21
C PRO A 278 5.47 -19.24 16.57
N GLN A 279 6.67 -18.97 16.04
CA GLN A 279 7.41 -17.73 16.27
C GLN A 279 7.44 -16.80 15.04
N LEU A 280 6.61 -17.09 14.03
CA LEU A 280 6.54 -16.33 12.79
C LEU A 280 5.19 -15.65 12.64
N ASP A 281 5.19 -14.32 12.72
CA ASP A 281 4.03 -13.50 12.39
C ASP A 281 4.06 -13.15 10.90
N LEU A 282 2.96 -13.41 10.19
CA LEU A 282 2.82 -13.13 8.76
C LEU A 282 1.94 -11.90 8.52
N PHE A 283 2.47 -10.92 7.78
CA PHE A 283 1.80 -9.68 7.39
C PHE A 283 1.65 -9.65 5.87
N LEU A 284 0.53 -10.19 5.36
CA LEU A 284 0.16 -10.08 3.94
C LEU A 284 -0.43 -8.71 3.63
N ASN A 285 -0.44 -8.34 2.35
CA ASN A 285 -0.93 -7.04 1.89
C ASN A 285 -0.29 -5.84 2.62
N THR A 286 0.95 -6.00 3.08
CA THR A 286 1.68 -4.99 3.86
C THR A 286 2.93 -4.61 3.09
N HIS A 287 2.94 -3.40 2.53
CA HIS A 287 4.03 -2.88 1.70
C HIS A 287 4.99 -2.06 2.55
N ALA A 288 6.28 -2.39 2.56
CA ALA A 288 7.28 -1.55 3.20
C ALA A 288 7.41 -0.22 2.44
N THR A 289 7.46 0.90 3.14
CA THR A 289 7.45 2.26 2.56
C THR A 289 8.63 3.11 3.02
N GLY A 290 9.50 2.56 3.87
CA GLY A 290 10.70 3.23 4.34
C GLY A 290 11.35 2.53 5.52
N VAL A 291 12.46 3.10 5.98
CA VAL A 291 13.16 2.68 7.19
C VAL A 291 13.37 3.87 8.12
N GLU A 292 13.36 3.59 9.42
CA GLU A 292 13.88 4.50 10.42
C GLU A 292 15.30 4.07 10.80
N LEU A 293 16.23 5.01 10.78
CA LEU A 293 17.62 4.77 11.19
C LEU A 293 17.82 5.16 12.66
N ALA A 294 18.50 4.31 13.43
CA ALA A 294 19.00 4.64 14.76
C ALA A 294 20.30 5.45 14.67
N SER A 295 21.11 5.16 13.66
CA SER A 295 22.34 5.86 13.30
C SER A 295 22.59 5.70 11.80
N ALA A 296 23.63 6.36 11.26
CA ALA A 296 23.96 6.27 9.83
C ALA A 296 24.25 4.84 9.32
N SER A 297 24.48 3.88 10.21
CA SER A 297 24.81 2.48 9.88
C SER A 297 23.89 1.47 10.57
N GLU A 298 22.77 1.89 11.15
CA GLU A 298 21.91 1.01 11.93
C GLU A 298 20.43 1.30 11.66
N ILE A 299 19.71 0.30 11.16
CA ILE A 299 18.26 0.33 10.98
C ILE A 299 17.60 0.09 12.34
N LYS A 300 16.64 0.93 12.71
CA LYS A 300 15.83 0.83 13.92
C LYS A 300 14.50 0.13 13.67
N ALA A 301 13.87 0.42 12.54
CA ALA A 301 12.57 -0.13 12.18
C ALA A 301 12.29 -0.04 10.68
N VAL A 302 11.44 -0.93 10.19
CA VAL A 302 10.78 -0.80 8.88
C VAL A 302 9.43 -0.12 9.08
N ILE A 303 9.09 0.80 8.19
CA ILE A 303 7.76 1.43 8.11
C ILE A 303 7.01 0.78 6.97
N ALA A 304 5.74 0.44 7.20
CA ALA A 304 4.92 -0.21 6.20
C ALA A 304 3.49 0.33 6.18
N LEU A 305 2.78 0.03 5.10
CA LEU A 305 1.40 0.41 4.82
C LEU A 305 0.62 -0.85 4.46
N ASP A 306 -0.52 -1.09 5.09
CA ASP A 306 -1.49 -2.07 4.58
C ASP A 306 -2.16 -1.51 3.32
N VAL A 307 -2.00 -2.22 2.21
CA VAL A 307 -2.43 -1.75 0.88
C VAL A 307 -3.94 -1.83 0.67
N ASN A 308 -4.72 -2.36 1.61
CA ASN A 308 -6.17 -2.38 1.53
C ASN A 308 -6.81 -1.37 2.50
N THR A 309 -6.22 -1.16 3.68
CA THR A 309 -6.82 -0.33 4.73
C THR A 309 -6.19 1.05 4.83
N GLY A 310 -4.96 1.21 4.35
CA GLY A 310 -4.14 2.41 4.55
C GLY A 310 -3.62 2.55 6.00
N GLU A 311 -3.73 1.51 6.82
CA GLU A 311 -3.12 1.45 8.14
C GLU A 311 -1.60 1.44 8.02
N ARG A 312 -0.93 2.15 8.92
CA ARG A 312 0.53 2.28 8.91
C ARG A 312 1.12 1.56 10.11
N TYR A 313 2.23 0.89 9.86
CA TYR A 313 2.89 0.03 10.82
C TYR A 313 4.35 0.43 10.97
N ARG A 314 4.86 0.32 12.18
CA ARG A 314 6.28 0.42 12.51
C ARG A 314 6.73 -0.91 13.10
N PHE A 315 7.72 -1.53 12.46
CA PHE A 315 8.28 -2.84 12.78
C PHE A 315 9.70 -2.68 13.33
N PRO A 316 9.89 -2.55 14.66
CA PRO A 316 11.21 -2.51 15.27
C PRO A 316 11.82 -3.92 15.29
N ALA A 317 13.11 -4.03 14.98
CA ALA A 317 13.83 -5.30 15.08
C ALA A 317 15.33 -5.13 15.31
N LYS A 318 16.01 -6.22 15.65
CA LYS A 318 17.48 -6.28 15.77
C LYS A 318 18.14 -6.62 14.43
N THR A 319 17.48 -7.43 13.60
CA THR A 319 17.98 -7.88 12.31
C THR A 319 16.89 -7.69 11.25
N PHE A 320 17.31 -7.19 10.09
CA PHE A 320 16.45 -6.99 8.93
C PHE A 320 17.00 -7.80 7.76
N ILE A 321 16.14 -8.57 7.11
CA ILE A 321 16.50 -9.35 5.92
C ILE A 321 15.68 -8.78 4.75
N ASP A 322 16.38 -8.18 3.81
CA ASP A 322 15.79 -7.62 2.60
C ASP A 322 15.65 -8.70 1.52
N CYS A 323 14.41 -9.01 1.17
CA CYS A 323 14.04 -9.98 0.14
C CYS A 323 13.01 -9.36 -0.82
N THR A 324 13.02 -8.03 -1.03
CA THR A 324 12.04 -7.34 -1.87
C THR A 324 12.26 -7.51 -3.38
N GLY A 325 13.28 -8.28 -3.78
CA GLY A 325 13.69 -8.45 -5.18
C GLY A 325 14.65 -7.36 -5.66
N ASP A 326 14.39 -6.11 -5.31
CA ASP A 326 15.20 -4.95 -5.72
C ASP A 326 16.16 -4.42 -4.63
N GLY A 327 16.10 -4.96 -3.41
CA GLY A 327 16.96 -4.52 -2.29
C GLY A 327 16.60 -3.13 -1.74
N VAL A 328 15.31 -2.77 -1.74
CA VAL A 328 14.86 -1.40 -1.45
C VAL A 328 15.07 -1.00 0.00
N ILE A 329 15.06 -1.95 0.95
CA ILE A 329 15.33 -1.68 2.37
C ILE A 329 16.79 -1.24 2.53
N GLY A 330 17.71 -1.93 1.85
CA GLY A 330 19.12 -1.54 1.81
C GLY A 330 19.34 -0.15 1.22
N VAL A 331 18.68 0.15 0.09
CA VAL A 331 18.73 1.47 -0.54
C VAL A 331 18.22 2.57 0.39
N TRP A 332 17.06 2.37 1.03
CA TRP A 332 16.51 3.34 1.99
C TRP A 332 17.37 3.51 3.24
N ALA A 333 18.12 2.47 3.62
CA ALA A 333 19.08 2.55 4.73
C ALA A 333 20.38 3.26 4.36
N GLY A 334 20.58 3.63 3.08
CA GLY A 334 21.79 4.29 2.59
C GLY A 334 22.93 3.33 2.26
N ALA A 335 22.65 2.05 2.05
CA ALA A 335 23.64 1.10 1.58
C ALA A 335 24.09 1.42 0.14
N GLU A 336 25.34 1.07 -0.19
CA GLU A 336 25.81 1.12 -1.56
C GLU A 336 25.03 0.12 -2.42
N TYR A 337 24.58 0.54 -3.59
CA TYR A 337 23.83 -0.30 -4.53
C TYR A 337 24.32 -0.06 -5.96
N ARG A 338 24.01 -1.00 -6.86
CA ARG A 338 24.37 -0.95 -8.27
C ARG A 338 23.20 -1.42 -9.13
N HIS A 339 23.19 -1.01 -10.39
CA HIS A 339 22.27 -1.51 -11.41
C HIS A 339 23.07 -2.17 -12.52
N GLY A 340 22.61 -3.34 -12.95
CA GLY A 340 23.29 -4.17 -13.95
C GLY A 340 24.52 -4.90 -13.42
N PRO A 341 25.13 -5.77 -14.23
CA PRO A 341 26.24 -6.61 -13.81
C PRO A 341 27.55 -5.81 -13.69
N GLU A 342 28.31 -6.06 -12.63
CA GLU A 342 29.67 -5.56 -12.45
C GLU A 342 30.70 -6.27 -13.35
N PRO A 343 31.84 -5.61 -13.66
CA PRO A 343 32.94 -6.29 -14.33
C PRO A 343 33.62 -7.30 -13.40
N ARG A 344 34.08 -8.41 -13.97
CA ARG A 344 34.92 -9.44 -13.33
C ARG A 344 36.06 -8.86 -12.50
N SER A 345 36.68 -7.79 -12.96
CA SER A 345 37.81 -7.15 -12.28
C SER A 345 37.46 -6.44 -10.97
N MET A 346 36.17 -6.19 -10.68
CA MET A 346 35.76 -5.49 -9.47
C MET A 346 35.93 -6.36 -8.21
N TYR A 347 35.51 -7.61 -8.27
CA TYR A 347 35.57 -8.56 -7.14
C TYR A 347 36.31 -9.86 -7.45
N ASN A 348 36.95 -9.95 -8.62
CA ASN A 348 37.58 -11.16 -9.15
C ASN A 348 36.60 -12.34 -9.31
N GLU A 349 35.36 -12.04 -9.70
CA GLU A 349 34.31 -13.04 -9.92
C GLU A 349 34.42 -13.68 -11.30
N SER A 350 34.84 -14.94 -11.34
CA SER A 350 35.14 -15.65 -12.59
C SER A 350 33.98 -15.70 -13.60
N ARG A 351 32.73 -15.63 -13.13
CA ARG A 351 31.52 -15.71 -13.96
C ARG A 351 30.96 -14.34 -14.35
N ALA A 352 31.40 -13.26 -13.71
CA ALA A 352 31.03 -11.91 -14.10
C ALA A 352 31.57 -11.58 -15.51
N PRO A 353 30.87 -10.70 -16.25
CA PRO A 353 31.31 -10.27 -17.58
C PRO A 353 32.64 -9.51 -17.50
N GLU A 354 33.42 -9.50 -18.57
CA GLU A 354 34.70 -8.75 -18.57
C GLU A 354 34.51 -7.25 -18.41
N GLN A 355 33.41 -6.72 -18.96
CA GLN A 355 32.97 -5.35 -18.80
C GLN A 355 31.61 -5.36 -18.13
N GLY A 356 31.41 -4.50 -17.14
CA GLY A 356 30.10 -4.32 -16.53
C GLY A 356 29.16 -3.57 -17.47
N GLU A 357 27.86 -3.74 -17.26
CA GLU A 357 26.82 -3.01 -18.00
C GLU A 357 25.96 -2.21 -17.02
N VAL A 358 25.72 -0.93 -17.33
CA VAL A 358 24.79 -0.06 -16.58
C VAL A 358 23.46 0.07 -17.32
N ASN A 359 23.12 -0.92 -18.16
CA ASN A 359 21.92 -0.85 -18.99
C ASN A 359 20.65 -0.89 -18.12
N LYS A 360 19.73 0.06 -18.34
CA LYS A 360 18.49 0.24 -17.58
C LYS A 360 17.48 -0.93 -17.66
N GLY A 361 17.76 -1.95 -18.47
CA GLY A 361 16.87 -3.10 -18.71
C GLY A 361 17.33 -4.41 -18.08
N THR A 362 18.51 -4.45 -17.45
CA THR A 362 19.09 -5.70 -16.93
C THR A 362 19.26 -5.58 -15.41
N MET A 363 18.57 -6.43 -14.65
CA MET A 363 18.81 -6.58 -13.21
C MET A 363 20.26 -7.07 -12.99
N GLY A 364 20.91 -6.61 -11.92
CA GLY A 364 22.27 -7.01 -11.55
C GLY A 364 22.29 -8.44 -11.01
N GLY A 365 22.25 -9.42 -11.92
CA GLY A 365 22.49 -10.82 -11.62
C GLY A 365 23.93 -11.17 -11.96
N THR A 366 24.85 -10.91 -11.04
CA THR A 366 26.20 -11.48 -11.06
C THR A 366 26.24 -12.60 -10.03
N LEU A 367 26.75 -13.76 -10.45
CA LEU A 367 27.00 -14.93 -9.60
C LEU A 367 28.51 -15.09 -9.43
#